data_AF-A0A973H0D1-F1
#
_entry.id   AF-A0A973H0D1-F1
#
_cell.length_a   1.000
_cell.length_b   1.000
_cell.length_c   1.000
_cell.angle_alpha   90.00
_cell.angle_beta   90.00
_cell.angle_gamma   90.00
#
_symmetry.space_group_name_H-M   'P 1'
#
loop_
_entity.id
_entity.type
_entity.pdbx_description
1 polymer ?
#
loop_
_entity_poly.entity_id
_entity_poly.type
_entity_poly.pdbx_seq_one_letter_code
_entity_poly.pdbx_strand_id
1 'polypeptide(L)' 'MVAWVIVVAVAGAATLWLQDSAEPPGPYSWQEASPSPTMPEGWESACADATPDENGQKLCFVRTR' A
#
# COMPACT_ATOMS: atom_id res chain seq x y z
N MET A 1 -9.32 29.14 32.04
CA MET A 1 -8.03 28.52 31.67
C MET A 1 -7.81 27.16 32.32
N VAL A 2 -7.91 27.02 33.65
CA VAL A 2 -7.66 25.74 34.36
C VAL A 2 -8.49 24.57 33.82
N ALA A 3 -9.81 24.76 33.62
CA ALA A 3 -10.67 23.70 33.07
C ALA A 3 -10.21 23.21 31.69
N TRP A 4 -9.72 24.11 30.84
CA TRP A 4 -9.21 23.75 29.52
C TRP A 4 -7.92 22.92 29.63
N VAL A 5 -7.02 23.28 30.54
CA VAL A 5 -5.80 22.51 30.82
C VAL A 5 -6.15 21.09 31.29
N ILE A 6 -7.14 20.96 32.18
CA ILE A 6 -7.62 19.66 32.65
C ILE A 6 -8.18 18.82 31.50
N VAL A 7 -9.01 19.41 30.64
CA VAL A 7 -9.59 18.71 29.48
C VAL A 7 -8.50 18.22 28.54
N VAL A 8 -7.51 19.07 28.21
CA VAL A 8 -6.38 18.69 27.33
C VAL A 8 -5.55 17.57 27.96
N ALA A 9 -5.27 17.66 29.27
CA ALA A 9 -4.51 16.63 29.97
C ALA A 9 -5.23 15.27 29.98
N VAL A 10 -6.54 15.27 30.27
CA VAL A 10 -7.35 14.04 30.28
C VAL A 10 -7.46 13.44 28.88
N ALA A 11 -7.74 14.26 27.86
CA ALA A 11 -7.84 13.79 26.48
C ALA A 11 -6.51 13.22 25.98
N GLY A 12 -5.39 13.92 26.22
CA GLY A 12 -4.06 13.45 25.83
C GLY A 12 -3.67 12.14 26.52
N ALA A 13 -3.90 12.04 27.84
CA ALA A 13 -3.64 10.81 28.59
C ALA A 13 -4.49 9.63 28.07
N ALA A 14 -5.78 9.87 27.79
CA ALA A 14 -6.66 8.86 27.23
C ALA A 14 -6.20 8.38 25.84
N THR A 15 -5.79 9.29 24.96
CA THR A 15 -5.27 8.93 23.63
C THR A 15 -4.01 8.07 23.72
N LEU A 16 -3.06 8.41 24.60
CA LEU A 16 -1.85 7.61 24.77
C LEU A 16 -2.17 6.21 25.30
N TRP A 17 -3.10 6.10 26.25
CA TRP A 17 -3.55 4.81 26.78
C TRP A 17 -4.21 3.92 25.71
N LEU A 18 -4.95 4.53 24.78
CA LEU A 18 -5.56 3.83 23.65
C LEU A 18 -4.54 3.37 22.59
N GLN A 19 -3.48 4.17 22.34
CA GLN A 19 -2.42 3.81 21.39
C GLN A 19 -1.58 2.63 21.87
N ASP A 20 -1.28 2.56 23.16
CA ASP A 20 -0.55 1.44 23.77
C ASP A 20 -1.28 0.09 23.59
N SER A 21 -2.62 0.12 23.61
CA SER A 21 -3.44 -1.08 23.34
C SER A 21 -3.55 -1.43 21.85
N ALA A 22 -3.14 -0.53 20.96
CA ALA A 22 -3.20 -0.71 19.51
C ALA A 22 -1.85 -1.09 18.89
N GLU A 23 -0.82 -1.37 19.71
CA GLU A 23 0.44 -1.90 19.23
C GLU A 23 0.16 -3.13 18.35
N PRO A 24 0.48 -3.09 17.05
CA PRO A 24 0.20 -4.19 16.16
C PRO A 24 0.93 -5.44 16.69
N PRO A 25 0.23 -6.58 16.87
CA PRO A 25 0.86 -7.80 17.36
C PRO A 25 1.80 -8.33 16.27
N GLY A 26 3.07 -7.95 16.36
CA GLY A 26 4.13 -8.55 15.58
C GLY A 26 5.20 -7.54 15.17
N PRO A 27 6.47 -7.98 15.07
CA PRO A 27 7.51 -7.13 14.52
C PRO A 27 7.10 -6.66 13.12
N TYR A 28 7.28 -5.36 12.85
CA TYR A 28 7.28 -4.82 11.50
C TYR A 28 8.38 -5.55 10.71
N SER A 29 8.01 -6.65 10.07
CA SER A 29 8.90 -7.40 9.19
C SER A 29 8.79 -6.81 7.80
N TRP A 30 9.93 -6.39 7.26
CA TRP A 30 10.03 -6.14 5.84
C TRP A 30 9.76 -7.45 5.11
N GLN A 31 8.66 -7.50 4.36
CA GLN A 31 8.40 -8.62 3.45
C GLN A 31 9.31 -8.44 2.25
N GLU A 32 10.25 -9.36 2.08
CA GLU A 32 11.06 -9.45 0.88
C GLU A 32 10.11 -9.67 -0.31
N ALA A 33 10.12 -8.74 -1.27
CA ALA A 33 9.43 -8.96 -2.53
C ALA A 33 10.12 -10.15 -3.20
N SER A 34 9.39 -11.26 -3.32
CA SER A 34 9.86 -12.43 -4.06
C SER A 34 10.27 -11.98 -5.46
N PRO A 35 11.40 -12.44 -6.02
CA PRO A 35 11.85 -12.03 -7.33
C PRO A 35 10.70 -12.21 -8.33
N SER A 36 10.36 -11.14 -9.05
CA SER A 36 9.35 -11.21 -10.10
C SER A 36 9.67 -12.42 -10.99
N PRO A 37 8.69 -13.29 -11.28
CA PRO A 37 8.94 -14.49 -12.07
C PRO A 37 9.61 -14.07 -13.37
N THR A 38 10.77 -14.65 -13.66
CA THR A 38 11.48 -14.39 -14.91
C THR A 38 10.56 -14.81 -16.04
N MET A 39 10.16 -13.84 -16.86
CA MET A 39 9.28 -14.09 -17.98
C MET A 39 9.99 -15.04 -18.95
N PRO A 40 9.34 -16.10 -19.48
CA PRO A 40 10.01 -17.05 -20.36
C PRO A 40 10.54 -16.35 -21.61
N GLU A 41 11.73 -16.75 -22.04
CA GLU A 41 12.33 -16.29 -23.28
C GLU A 41 11.38 -16.51 -24.47
N GLY A 42 11.01 -15.43 -25.17
CA GLY A 42 10.03 -15.44 -26.27
C GLY A 42 8.62 -15.00 -25.90
N TRP A 43 8.34 -14.61 -24.65
CA TRP A 43 7.10 -13.91 -24.30
C TRP A 43 7.23 -12.43 -24.65
N GLU A 44 6.84 -12.07 -25.87
CA GLU A 44 6.57 -10.67 -26.24
C GLU A 44 5.20 -10.29 -25.65
N SER A 45 5.19 -9.55 -24.54
CA SER A 45 3.97 -8.92 -24.10
C SER A 45 3.66 -7.79 -25.08
N ALA A 46 2.62 -7.95 -25.91
CA ALA A 46 2.13 -6.90 -26.81
C ALA A 46 1.71 -5.61 -26.07
N CYS A 47 1.72 -5.65 -24.73
CA CYS A 47 1.52 -4.52 -23.84
C CYS A 47 2.63 -3.46 -23.96
N ALA A 48 3.87 -3.85 -24.26
CA ALA A 48 4.98 -2.89 -24.37
C ALA A 48 4.79 -1.93 -25.57
N ASP A 49 4.23 -2.44 -26.66
CA ASP A 49 3.97 -1.69 -27.90
C ASP A 49 2.54 -1.14 -28.01
N ALA A 50 1.69 -1.32 -27.00
CA ALA A 50 0.31 -0.85 -27.07
C ALA A 50 0.27 0.68 -27.16
N THR A 51 -0.16 1.21 -28.30
CA THR A 51 -0.40 2.65 -28.51
C THR A 51 -1.64 3.05 -27.69
N PRO A 52 -1.54 4.07 -26.83
CA PRO A 52 -2.70 4.57 -26.09
C PRO A 52 -3.72 5.20 -27.05
N ASP A 53 -5.01 5.06 -26.74
CA ASP A 53 -6.05 5.77 -27.48
C ASP A 53 -6.02 7.28 -27.17
N GLU A 54 -6.92 8.04 -27.80
CA GLU A 54 -7.06 9.49 -27.61
C GLU A 54 -7.33 9.90 -26.15
N ASN A 55 -7.85 8.98 -25.32
CA ASN A 55 -8.07 9.17 -23.89
C ASN A 55 -6.93 8.64 -23.01
N GLY A 56 -5.84 8.14 -23.59
CA GLY A 56 -4.68 7.61 -22.86
C GLY A 56 -4.86 6.20 -22.30
N GLN A 57 -5.94 5.50 -22.64
CA GLN A 57 -6.23 4.14 -22.22
C GLN A 57 -5.51 3.15 -23.16
N LYS A 58 -4.83 2.16 -22.55
CA LYS A 58 -4.21 1.05 -23.26
C LYS A 58 -4.94 -0.23 -22.90
N LEU A 59 -5.64 -0.82 -23.86
CA LEU A 59 -6.25 -2.14 -23.70
C LEU A 59 -5.25 -3.21 -24.16
N CYS A 60 -4.76 -3.98 -23.19
CA CYS A 60 -3.82 -5.06 -23.44
C CYS A 60 -4.52 -6.41 -23.37
N PHE A 61 -4.61 -7.11 -24.50
CA PHE A 61 -5.18 -8.45 -24.56
C PHE A 61 -4.07 -9.50 -24.45
N VAL A 62 -4.08 -10.28 -23.37
CA VAL A 62 -3.22 -11.46 -23.25
C VAL A 62 -3.92 -12.62 -23.94
N ARG A 63 -3.44 -13.01 -25.12
CA ARG A 63 -3.92 -14.22 -25.81
C ARG A 63 -3.00 -15.39 -25.46
N THR A 64 -3.47 -16.30 -24.62
CA THR A 64 -2.84 -17.61 -24.45
C THR A 64 -3.18 -18.48 -25.66
N ARG A 65 -2.23 -19.34 -26.09
CA ARG A 65 -2.45 -20.29 -27.19
C ARG A 65 -3.34 -21.44 -26.75
#